data_AF-A0A3R9VYQ1-F1
#
_entry.id   AF-A0A3R9VYQ1-F1
#
_cell.length_a   1.000
_cell.length_b   1.000
_cell.length_c   1.000
_cell.angle_alpha   90.00
_cell.angle_beta   90.00
_cell.angle_gamma   90.00
#
_symmetry.space_group_name_H-M   'P 1'
#
loop_
_entity.id
_entity.type
_entity.pdbx_description
1 polymer ?
#
loop_
_entity_poly.entity_id
_entity_poly.type
_entity_poly.pdbx_seq_one_letter_code
_entity_poly.pdbx_strand_id
1 'polypeptide(L)'
;MLESALADVPPTVDGRMLAQGRLSLGRGLRYLEEYLPAAEELLRLADAGRFDEALPEAEYAIAAHDEGGQRGELPRAEAVRIAALIEGNGLDRADEAIFHLTAASARCRQAGHPEAAHVLDTLRQDLRTR
;
A
#
# COMPACT_ATOMS: atom_id res chain seq x y z
N MET A 1 39.08 11.25 21.38
CA MET A 1 38.30 10.00 21.32
C MET A 1 37.38 10.10 20.13
N LEU A 2 37.27 9.00 19.36
CA LEU A 2 36.59 8.86 18.09
C LEU A 2 35.09 9.21 18.12
N GLU A 3 34.59 9.57 16.94
CA GLU A 3 33.20 9.79 16.51
C GLU A 3 32.26 8.61 16.83
N SER A 4 30.97 8.87 17.05
CA SER A 4 29.91 7.89 16.77
C SER A 4 28.60 8.59 16.43
N ALA A 5 28.05 8.15 15.31
CA ALA A 5 26.93 8.72 14.60
C ALA A 5 25.56 8.20 15.08
N LEU A 6 24.53 8.96 14.70
CA LEU A 6 23.15 8.57 14.39
C LEU A 6 22.25 8.06 15.54
N ALA A 7 21.24 8.87 15.85
CA ALA A 7 19.88 8.41 15.66
C ALA A 7 19.08 9.57 15.05
N ASP A 8 19.08 9.58 13.72
CA ASP A 8 18.07 10.25 12.91
C ASP A 8 16.71 9.79 13.44
N VAL A 9 15.98 10.68 14.12
CA VAL A 9 14.64 10.36 14.60
C VAL A 9 13.76 10.37 13.35
N PRO A 10 13.26 9.22 12.88
CA PRO A 10 12.42 9.21 11.69
C PRO A 10 11.21 10.11 11.96
N PRO A 11 10.73 10.85 10.95
CA PRO A 11 9.55 11.69 11.12
C PRO A 11 8.44 10.83 11.70
N THR A 12 7.94 11.21 12.88
CA THR A 12 6.80 10.52 13.48
C THR A 12 5.63 10.66 12.53
N VAL A 13 5.30 9.56 11.85
CA VAL A 13 4.10 9.45 11.05
C VAL A 13 2.93 9.88 11.94
N ASP A 14 2.21 10.93 11.54
CA ASP A 14 1.11 11.47 12.32
C ASP A 14 0.13 10.33 12.63
N GLY A 15 -0.12 10.06 13.92
CA GLY A 15 -0.86 8.87 14.37
C GLY A 15 -2.26 8.77 13.75
N ARG A 16 -2.82 9.91 13.32
CA ARG A 16 -4.06 9.97 12.54
C ARG A 16 -3.89 9.36 11.14
N MET A 17 -2.80 9.66 10.46
CA MET A 17 -2.49 9.16 9.12
C MET A 17 -2.26 7.65 9.13
N LEU A 18 -1.56 7.15 10.15
CA LEU A 18 -1.38 5.71 10.43
C LEU A 18 -2.73 5.02 10.69
N ALA A 19 -3.57 5.61 11.55
CA ALA A 19 -4.90 5.06 11.84
C ALA A 19 -5.80 5.03 10.60
N GLN A 20 -5.72 6.06 9.73
CA GLN A 20 -6.46 6.12 8.47
C GLN A 20 -5.97 5.06 7.47
N GLY A 21 -4.66 4.84 7.41
CA GLY A 21 -4.03 3.78 6.63
C GLY A 21 -4.53 2.40 7.07
N ARG A 22 -4.47 2.11 8.36
CA ARG A 22 -4.95 0.85 8.98
C ARG A 22 -6.45 0.63 8.75
N LEU A 23 -7.27 1.67 8.91
CA LEU A 23 -8.73 1.60 8.69
C LEU A 23 -9.10 1.38 7.22
N SER A 24 -8.36 2.00 6.30
CA SER A 24 -8.58 1.82 4.87
C SER A 24 -8.12 0.42 4.46
N LEU A 25 -6.97 -0.04 4.94
CA LEU A 25 -6.40 -1.37 4.69
C LEU A 25 -7.27 -2.50 5.27
N GLY A 26 -7.69 -2.41 6.54
CA GLY A 26 -8.62 -3.36 7.15
C GLY A 26 -9.99 -3.45 6.44
N ARG A 27 -10.40 -2.39 5.72
CA ARG A 27 -11.61 -2.41 4.89
C ARG A 27 -11.44 -3.16 3.57
N GLY A 28 -10.28 -3.08 2.93
CA GLY A 28 -10.00 -3.81 1.70
C GLY A 28 -9.73 -5.29 1.93
N LEU A 29 -9.09 -5.65 3.05
CA LEU A 29 -8.89 -7.05 3.47
C LEU A 29 -10.19 -7.78 3.82
N ARG A 30 -11.19 -7.06 4.32
CA ARG A 30 -12.50 -7.64 4.66
C ARG A 30 -13.24 -8.17 3.41
N TYR A 31 -12.85 -7.76 2.21
CA TYR A 31 -13.35 -8.33 0.95
C TYR A 31 -12.62 -9.61 0.51
N LEU A 32 -11.54 -9.99 1.20
CA LEU A 32 -10.60 -11.06 0.82
C LEU A 32 -10.44 -12.09 1.95
N GLU A 33 -11.55 -12.60 2.51
CA GLU A 33 -11.62 -13.45 3.72
C GLU A 33 -10.63 -14.65 3.80
N GLU A 34 -9.84 -14.94 2.77
CA GLU A 34 -8.78 -15.96 2.71
C GLU A 34 -7.33 -15.46 3.02
N TYR A 35 -7.05 -14.15 3.10
CA TYR A 35 -5.66 -13.63 3.20
C TYR A 35 -5.35 -12.78 4.47
N LEU A 36 -6.04 -13.07 5.58
CA LEU A 36 -5.86 -12.36 6.87
C LEU A 36 -4.41 -12.34 7.41
N PRO A 37 -3.65 -13.47 7.46
CA PRO A 37 -2.35 -13.48 8.15
C PRO A 37 -1.26 -12.65 7.47
N ALA A 38 -1.17 -12.70 6.13
CA ALA A 38 -0.18 -11.94 5.38
C ALA A 38 -0.44 -10.43 5.48
N ALA A 39 -1.71 -10.06 5.50
CA ALA A 39 -2.10 -8.68 5.57
C ALA A 39 -2.02 -8.08 6.98
N GLU A 40 -2.24 -8.90 8.02
CA GLU A 40 -1.96 -8.55 9.42
C GLU A 40 -0.47 -8.32 9.67
N GLU A 41 0.40 -9.15 9.10
CA GLU A 41 1.85 -8.99 9.23
C GLU A 41 2.34 -7.72 8.49
N LEU A 42 1.78 -7.46 7.32
CA LEU A 42 2.08 -6.25 6.55
C LEU A 42 1.65 -4.99 7.31
N LEU A 43 0.46 -5.01 7.93
CA LEU A 43 0.02 -3.97 8.86
C LEU A 43 1.01 -3.80 10.02
N ARG A 44 1.42 -4.89 10.66
CA ARG A 44 2.37 -4.87 11.79
C ARG A 44 3.71 -4.23 11.40
N LEU A 45 4.22 -4.51 10.20
CA LEU A 45 5.47 -3.93 9.70
C LEU A 45 5.33 -2.44 9.42
N ALA A 46 4.25 -2.03 8.76
CA ALA A 46 3.95 -0.62 8.52
C ALA A 46 3.75 0.17 9.83
N ASP A 47 3.10 -0.44 10.83
CA ASP A 47 2.89 0.14 12.15
C ASP A 47 4.16 0.28 12.98
N ALA A 48 5.16 -0.56 12.70
CA ALA A 48 6.49 -0.48 13.30
C ALA A 48 7.42 0.50 12.55
N GLY A 49 6.93 1.19 11.51
CA GLY A 49 7.75 2.06 10.65
C GLY A 49 8.75 1.30 9.78
N ARG A 50 8.60 -0.02 9.64
CA ARG A 50 9.50 -0.90 8.87
C ARG A 50 9.04 -0.99 7.42
N PHE A 51 8.93 0.19 6.80
CA PHE A 51 8.38 0.34 5.45
C PHE A 51 9.21 -0.39 4.38
N ASP A 52 10.54 -0.42 4.55
CA ASP A 52 11.45 -1.18 3.67
C ASP A 52 11.23 -2.70 3.71
N GLU A 53 10.66 -3.22 4.80
CA GLU A 53 10.32 -4.65 4.92
C GLU A 53 8.88 -4.94 4.55
N ALA A 54 7.98 -3.97 4.73
CA ALA A 54 6.58 -4.10 4.33
C ALA A 54 6.40 -4.03 2.79
N LEU A 55 7.24 -3.26 2.10
CA LEU A 55 7.13 -3.07 0.65
C LEU A 55 7.35 -4.39 -0.13
N PRO A 56 8.41 -5.19 0.12
CA PRO A 56 8.59 -6.48 -0.56
C PRO A 56 7.42 -7.45 -0.36
N GLU A 57 6.78 -7.44 0.81
CA GLU A 57 5.61 -8.29 1.08
C GLU A 57 4.39 -7.83 0.27
N ALA A 58 4.18 -6.51 0.14
CA ALA A 58 3.15 -5.95 -0.73
C ALA A 58 3.41 -6.31 -2.21
N GLU A 59 4.65 -6.19 -2.66
CA GLU A 59 5.08 -6.55 -4.02
C GLU A 59 4.88 -8.04 -4.32
N TYR A 60 5.20 -8.91 -3.36
CA TYR A 60 4.95 -10.35 -3.46
C TYR A 60 3.44 -10.65 -3.59
N ALA A 61 2.60 -10.01 -2.79
CA ALA A 61 1.15 -10.16 -2.88
C ALA A 61 0.59 -9.67 -4.24
N ILE A 62 1.13 -8.58 -4.78
CA ILE A 62 0.79 -8.12 -6.14
C ILE A 62 1.10 -9.22 -7.17
N ALA A 63 2.31 -9.79 -7.14
CA ALA A 63 2.72 -10.83 -8.08
C ALA A 63 1.85 -12.09 -7.95
N ALA A 64 1.61 -12.58 -6.73
CA ALA A 64 0.81 -13.77 -6.47
C ALA A 64 -0.64 -13.62 -6.99
N HIS A 65 -1.23 -12.44 -6.85
CA HIS A 65 -2.58 -12.17 -7.35
C HIS A 65 -2.62 -11.87 -8.85
N ASP A 66 -1.52 -11.39 -9.44
CA ASP A 66 -1.40 -11.21 -10.88
C ASP A 66 -1.51 -12.54 -11.63
N GLU A 67 -0.86 -13.59 -11.11
CA GLU A 67 -0.94 -14.96 -11.63
C GLU A 67 -2.39 -15.52 -11.62
N GLY A 68 -3.26 -15.01 -10.74
CA GLY A 68 -4.67 -15.36 -10.64
C GLY A 68 -5.58 -14.78 -11.74
N GLY A 69 -5.03 -13.95 -12.64
CA GLY A 69 -5.77 -13.35 -13.76
C GLY A 69 -6.94 -12.47 -13.30
N GLN A 70 -8.08 -12.51 -14.01
CA GLN A 70 -9.25 -11.68 -13.66
C GLN A 70 -9.78 -11.93 -12.24
N ARG A 71 -9.71 -13.16 -11.73
CA ARG A 71 -10.17 -13.48 -10.37
C ARG A 71 -9.26 -12.88 -9.30
N GLY A 72 -7.99 -12.66 -9.62
CA GLY A 72 -7.00 -12.05 -8.74
C GLY A 72 -7.01 -10.53 -8.75
N GLU A 73 -7.78 -9.88 -9.63
CA GLU A 73 -7.63 -8.44 -9.88
C GLU A 73 -7.97 -7.56 -8.67
N LEU A 74 -9.07 -7.86 -7.96
CA LEU A 74 -9.43 -7.13 -6.74
C LEU A 74 -8.37 -7.31 -5.63
N PRO A 75 -7.94 -8.54 -5.29
CA PRO A 75 -6.84 -8.73 -4.35
C PRO A 75 -5.54 -8.02 -4.77
N ARG A 76 -5.18 -8.09 -6.06
CA ARG A 76 -4.00 -7.41 -6.62
C ARG A 76 -4.10 -5.89 -6.47
N ALA A 77 -5.26 -5.31 -6.77
CA ALA A 77 -5.50 -3.88 -6.66
C ALA A 77 -5.38 -3.38 -5.22
N GLU A 78 -5.84 -4.17 -4.26
CA GLU A 78 -5.67 -3.88 -2.84
C GLU A 78 -4.20 -3.93 -2.44
N ALA A 79 -3.44 -4.94 -2.87
CA ALA A 79 -2.00 -5.01 -2.62
C ALA A 79 -1.24 -3.81 -3.22
N VAL A 80 -1.61 -3.33 -4.42
CA VAL A 80 -1.05 -2.09 -4.99
C VAL A 80 -1.37 -0.87 -4.13
N ARG A 81 -2.60 -0.77 -3.61
CA ARG A 81 -3.00 0.35 -2.73
C ARG A 81 -2.14 0.40 -1.47
N ILE A 82 -1.85 -0.77 -0.92
CA ILE A 82 -0.98 -0.95 0.25
C ILE A 82 0.46 -0.53 -0.07
N ALA A 83 1.04 -1.03 -1.16
CA ALA A 83 2.37 -0.64 -1.61
C ALA A 83 2.47 0.89 -1.80
N ALA A 84 1.49 1.49 -2.45
CA ALA A 84 1.46 2.94 -2.68
C ALA A 84 1.38 3.77 -1.39
N LEU A 85 0.71 3.26 -0.35
CA LEU A 85 0.70 3.89 0.97
C LEU A 85 2.06 3.79 1.67
N ILE A 86 2.77 2.69 1.48
CA ILE A 86 4.12 2.49 2.03
C ILE A 86 5.11 3.41 1.30
N GLU A 87 5.09 3.38 -0.04
CA GLU A 87 5.93 4.20 -0.90
C GLU A 87 5.73 5.70 -0.64
N GLY A 88 4.48 6.18 -0.72
CA GLY A 88 4.16 7.61 -0.66
C GLY A 88 4.08 8.22 0.74
N ASN A 89 3.95 7.41 1.81
CA ASN A 89 3.94 7.93 3.19
C ASN A 89 5.20 7.56 3.98
N GLY A 90 5.79 6.40 3.71
CA GLY A 90 6.86 5.82 4.52
C GLY A 90 8.25 5.95 3.89
N LEU A 91 8.34 6.02 2.56
CA LEU A 91 9.60 6.00 1.81
C LEU A 91 9.86 7.25 0.97
N ASP A 92 8.95 8.22 0.98
CA ASP A 92 9.01 9.44 0.16
C ASP A 92 9.09 9.17 -1.37
N ARG A 93 8.46 8.07 -1.81
CA ARG A 93 8.41 7.60 -3.21
C ARG A 93 7.03 7.85 -3.83
N ALA A 94 6.59 9.11 -3.78
CA ALA A 94 5.25 9.48 -4.22
C ALA A 94 5.04 9.30 -5.74
N ASP A 95 6.07 9.52 -6.56
CA ASP A 95 5.98 9.40 -8.02
C ASP A 95 5.79 7.94 -8.45
N GLU A 96 6.53 7.01 -7.84
CA GLU A 96 6.39 5.56 -8.04
C GLU A 96 5.00 5.09 -7.62
N ALA A 97 4.55 5.50 -6.43
CA ALA A 97 3.20 5.21 -5.94
C ALA A 97 2.12 5.70 -6.91
N ILE A 98 2.26 6.93 -7.43
CA ILE A 98 1.33 7.52 -8.40
C ILE A 98 1.33 6.72 -9.71
N PHE A 99 2.50 6.30 -10.20
CA PHE A 99 2.63 5.48 -11.40
C PHE A 99 1.92 4.13 -11.22
N HIS A 100 2.17 3.43 -10.12
CA HIS A 100 1.55 2.15 -9.79
C HIS A 100 0.02 2.26 -9.66
N LEU A 101 -0.48 3.27 -8.96
CA LEU A 101 -1.92 3.52 -8.81
C LEU A 101 -2.60 3.82 -10.15
N THR A 102 -1.92 4.56 -11.04
CA THR A 102 -2.45 4.87 -12.38
C THR A 102 -2.65 3.59 -13.20
N ALA A 103 -1.64 2.72 -13.23
CA ALA A 103 -1.71 1.45 -13.93
C ALA A 103 -2.78 0.51 -13.34
N ALA A 104 -2.82 0.38 -12.02
CA ALA A 104 -3.77 -0.50 -11.35
C ALA A 104 -5.23 -0.03 -11.51
N SER A 105 -5.49 1.27 -11.43
CA SER A 105 -6.83 1.83 -11.67
C SER A 105 -7.33 1.56 -13.10
N ALA A 106 -6.46 1.71 -14.10
CA ALA A 106 -6.78 1.38 -15.50
C ALA A 106 -7.13 -0.11 -15.67
N ARG A 107 -6.38 -0.99 -15.00
CA ARG A 107 -6.61 -2.44 -15.06
C ARG A 107 -7.90 -2.86 -14.35
N CYS A 108 -8.21 -2.27 -13.19
CA CYS A 108 -9.50 -2.47 -12.51
C CYS A 108 -10.69 -2.08 -13.39
N ARG A 109 -10.61 -0.96 -14.12
CA ARG A 109 -11.64 -0.58 -15.09
C ARG A 109 -11.82 -1.63 -16.20
N GLN A 110 -10.72 -2.14 -16.76
CA GLN A 110 -10.77 -3.17 -17.80
C GLN A 110 -11.35 -4.50 -17.30
N ALA A 111 -11.15 -4.81 -16.02
CA ALA A 111 -11.70 -6.00 -15.39
C ALA A 111 -13.15 -5.86 -14.89
N GLY A 112 -13.77 -4.68 -15.05
CA GLY A 112 -15.15 -4.44 -14.60
C GLY A 112 -15.28 -4.13 -13.10
N HIS A 113 -14.23 -3.57 -12.49
CA HIS A 113 -14.20 -3.15 -11.09
C HIS A 113 -14.05 -1.62 -10.95
N PRO A 114 -15.05 -0.82 -11.35
CA PRO A 114 -14.96 0.64 -11.33
C PRO A 114 -14.86 1.23 -9.92
N GLU A 115 -15.43 0.58 -8.90
CA GLU A 115 -15.33 1.01 -7.51
C GLU A 115 -13.89 0.91 -6.99
N ALA A 116 -13.20 -0.21 -7.28
CA ALA A 116 -11.79 -0.37 -6.94
C ALA A 116 -10.92 0.67 -7.65
N ALA A 117 -11.17 0.91 -8.94
CA ALA A 117 -10.48 1.94 -9.70
C ALA A 117 -10.64 3.34 -9.09
N HIS A 118 -11.86 3.67 -8.61
CA HIS A 118 -12.14 4.95 -7.96
C HIS A 118 -11.37 5.12 -6.63
N VAL A 119 -11.27 4.07 -5.82
CA VAL A 119 -10.48 4.09 -4.58
C VAL A 119 -9.01 4.38 -4.88
N LEU A 120 -8.44 3.70 -5.89
CA LEU A 120 -7.05 3.91 -6.31
C LEU A 120 -6.82 5.31 -6.88
N ASP A 121 -7.75 5.83 -7.69
CA ASP A 121 -7.68 7.20 -8.22
C ASP A 121 -7.76 8.26 -7.12
N THR A 122 -8.56 8.03 -6.07
CA THR A 122 -8.66 8.95 -4.93
C THR A 122 -7.32 9.05 -4.20
N LEU A 123 -6.73 7.90 -3.82
CA LEU A 123 -5.42 7.88 -3.17
C LEU A 123 -4.35 8.54 -4.05
N ARG A 124 -4.38 8.27 -5.35
CA ARG A 124 -3.46 8.87 -6.32
C ARG A 124 -3.57 10.39 -6.38
N GLN A 125 -4.79 10.94 -6.28
CA GLN A 125 -4.97 12.40 -6.26
C GLN A 125 -4.49 12.99 -4.94
N ASP A 126 -4.78 12.33 -3.81
CA ASP A 126 -4.28 12.76 -2.50
C ASP A 126 -2.76 12.89 -2.51
N LEU A 127 -2.05 11.89 -3.04
CA LEU A 127 -0.58 11.92 -3.17
C LEU A 127 -0.06 13.06 -4.07
N ARG A 128 -0.78 13.42 -5.13
CA ARG A 128 -0.39 14.55 -6.02
C ARG A 128 -0.55 15.93 -5.38
N THR A 129 -1.43 16.04 -4.39
CA THR A 129 -1.80 17.33 -3.77
C THR A 129 -1.06 17.64 -2.47
N ARG A 130 -0.15 16.76 -2.06
CA ARG A 130 0.72 16.96 -0.91
C ARG A 130 1.90 17.83 -1.27
#